data_AF-A0A529AIH4-F1
#
_entry.id   AF-A0A529AIH4-F1
#
_cell.length_a   1.000
_cell.length_b   1.000
_cell.length_c   1.000
_cell.angle_alpha   90.00
_cell.angle_beta   90.00
_cell.angle_gamma   90.00
#
_symmetry.space_group_name_H-M   'P 1'
#
loop_
_entity.id
_entity.type
_entity.pdbx_description
1 polymer ?
#
loop_
_entity_poly.entity_id
_entity_poly.type
_entity_poly.pdbx_seq_one_letter_code
_entity_poly.pdbx_strand_id
1 'polypeptide(L)'
;MTINLQKPDITELKPRITVFGVGGGGGNAVNNMITAGLRGVEFVVANTDAQALTMSKADRLIQLGAHVTEGLGAGSQPEVGRAAAEECIDEIVDHLSNTHMCFVTAGMGGGTGTGAAPVVARAAREKGILTVGVVTKPFHFEGQRRMKTADLGIEELQKCVDTLIVIPNQNLFRLANDKTTFADAFAMADQVLYSGVACITDLMVKEGLINLDFADVRSVMREMGKAMMGTGEASGEGRAMAAAEAAIANPLLDETSMKGAKGLLISITGGRDLTLFEVDEAATRIREEVDQEANIILGATFDEDLEGVIRVSVVATGIDKSAAEIAAAPIAIRTA
;
A
#
# COMPACT_ATOMS: atom_id res chain seq x y z
N MET A 1 -4.16 9.37 56.78
CA MET A 1 -4.32 10.02 55.46
C MET A 1 -3.97 8.99 54.41
N THR A 2 -4.96 8.51 53.67
CA THR A 2 -4.78 7.55 52.59
C THR A 2 -4.27 8.30 51.37
N ILE A 3 -3.04 8.01 50.94
CA ILE A 3 -2.44 8.60 49.74
C ILE A 3 -3.09 7.88 48.55
N ASN A 4 -4.03 8.56 47.88
CA ASN A 4 -4.57 8.11 46.60
C ASN A 4 -3.51 8.38 45.52
N LEU A 5 -2.75 7.33 45.15
CA LEU A 5 -1.96 7.30 43.94
C LEU A 5 -2.92 7.09 42.76
N GLN A 6 -3.39 8.18 42.15
CA GLN A 6 -3.95 8.11 40.80
C GLN A 6 -2.84 7.64 39.87
N LYS A 7 -3.05 6.50 39.18
CA LYS A 7 -2.20 6.11 38.06
C LYS A 7 -2.21 7.27 37.05
N PRO A 8 -1.05 7.66 36.48
CA PRO A 8 -1.06 8.63 35.39
C PRO A 8 -1.96 8.10 34.28
N ASP A 9 -2.88 8.92 33.79
CA ASP A 9 -3.66 8.63 32.58
C ASP A 9 -2.68 8.48 31.42
N ILE A 10 -2.34 7.24 31.09
CA ILE A 10 -1.54 6.94 29.90
C ILE A 10 -2.46 7.27 28.72
N THR A 11 -2.13 8.34 27.99
CA THR A 11 -2.84 8.69 26.77
C THR A 11 -2.41 7.69 25.71
N GLU A 12 -3.23 6.66 25.49
CA GLU A 12 -2.97 5.63 24.48
C GLU A 12 -3.19 6.23 23.08
N LEU A 13 -2.15 6.83 22.53
CA LEU A 13 -2.17 7.44 21.20
C LEU A 13 -2.06 6.34 20.15
N LYS A 14 -3.20 5.83 19.68
CA LYS A 14 -3.23 4.95 18.52
C LYS A 14 -2.82 5.74 17.26
N PRO A 15 -1.92 5.21 16.42
CA PRO A 15 -1.53 5.87 15.18
C PRO A 15 -2.75 6.02 14.28
N ARG A 16 -3.01 7.25 13.83
CA ARG A 16 -4.08 7.53 12.86
C ARG A 16 -3.58 7.24 11.45
N ILE A 17 -4.28 6.34 10.76
CA ILE A 17 -4.00 5.93 9.40
C ILE A 17 -5.11 6.45 8.48
N THR A 18 -4.73 7.04 7.36
CA THR A 18 -5.67 7.51 6.34
C THR A 18 -5.40 6.80 5.01
N VAL A 19 -6.46 6.32 4.36
CA VAL A 19 -6.40 5.73 3.02
C VAL A 19 -7.07 6.69 2.04
N PHE A 20 -6.28 7.22 1.12
CA PHE A 20 -6.66 8.19 0.11
C PHE A 20 -6.82 7.51 -1.26
N GLY A 21 -8.06 7.29 -1.67
CA GLY A 21 -8.40 6.77 -3.00
C GLY A 21 -8.50 7.89 -4.02
N VAL A 22 -7.62 7.88 -5.03
CA VAL A 22 -7.54 8.95 -6.03
C VAL A 22 -8.01 8.47 -7.40
N GLY A 23 -8.99 9.18 -7.97
CA GLY A 23 -9.62 8.85 -9.25
C GLY A 23 -10.54 7.62 -9.17
N GLY A 24 -11.05 7.17 -10.32
CA GLY A 24 -12.00 6.05 -10.37
C GLY A 24 -11.44 4.72 -9.83
N GLY A 25 -10.23 4.34 -10.23
CA GLY A 25 -9.60 3.09 -9.75
C GLY A 25 -9.30 3.12 -8.25
N GLY A 26 -8.78 4.23 -7.72
CA GLY A 26 -8.55 4.39 -6.29
C GLY A 26 -9.85 4.42 -5.48
N GLY A 27 -10.89 5.08 -6.01
CA GLY A 27 -12.22 5.10 -5.39
C GLY A 27 -12.87 3.72 -5.33
N ASN A 28 -12.74 2.91 -6.39
CA ASN A 28 -13.21 1.52 -6.40
C ASN A 28 -12.48 0.67 -5.36
N ALA A 29 -11.15 0.77 -5.29
CA ALA A 29 -10.34 0.08 -4.30
C ALA A 29 -10.75 0.44 -2.86
N VAL A 30 -10.98 1.72 -2.58
CA VAL A 30 -11.48 2.19 -1.27
C VAL A 30 -12.88 1.62 -0.97
N ASN A 31 -13.80 1.65 -1.94
CA ASN A 31 -15.13 1.04 -1.77
C ASN A 31 -15.04 -0.46 -1.47
N ASN A 32 -14.10 -1.17 -2.11
CA ASN A 32 -13.82 -2.58 -1.83
C ASN A 32 -13.30 -2.75 -0.40
N MET A 33 -12.32 -1.94 0.04
CA MET A 33 -11.78 -1.98 1.41
C MET A 33 -12.84 -1.75 2.48
N ILE A 34 -13.74 -0.78 2.25
CA ILE A 34 -14.87 -0.51 3.15
C ILE A 34 -15.83 -1.71 3.20
N THR A 35 -16.12 -2.30 2.04
CA THR A 35 -17.04 -3.45 1.95
C THR A 35 -16.43 -4.71 2.58
N ALA A 36 -15.13 -4.91 2.45
CA ALA A 36 -14.37 -5.97 3.10
C ALA A 36 -14.20 -5.75 4.62
N GLY A 37 -14.59 -4.58 5.14
CA GLY A 37 -14.60 -4.30 6.57
C GLY A 37 -13.24 -3.94 7.17
N LEU A 38 -12.34 -3.33 6.39
CA LEU A 38 -11.05 -2.87 6.89
C LEU A 38 -11.25 -1.84 8.03
N ARG A 39 -10.70 -2.11 9.21
CA ARG A 39 -10.90 -1.30 10.44
C ARG A 39 -9.66 -0.47 10.77
N GLY A 40 -9.88 0.58 11.57
CA GLY A 40 -8.80 1.42 12.11
C GLY A 40 -8.14 2.36 11.10
N VAL A 41 -8.80 2.58 9.96
CA VAL A 41 -8.36 3.53 8.93
C VAL A 41 -9.48 4.52 8.62
N GLU A 42 -9.09 5.76 8.30
CA GLU A 42 -10.01 6.78 7.77
C GLU A 42 -9.94 6.77 6.25
N PHE A 43 -11.08 6.63 5.58
CA PHE A 43 -11.14 6.64 4.12
C PHE A 43 -11.45 8.03 3.58
N VAL A 44 -10.68 8.44 2.58
CA VAL A 44 -10.90 9.67 1.82
C VAL A 44 -10.88 9.32 0.33
N VAL A 45 -11.87 9.75 -0.44
CA VAL A 45 -11.89 9.58 -1.89
C VAL A 45 -11.85 10.93 -2.57
N ALA A 46 -10.91 11.11 -3.49
CA ALA A 46 -10.74 12.32 -4.26
C ALA A 46 -10.86 12.02 -5.76
N ASN A 47 -11.80 12.68 -6.44
CA ASN A 47 -12.04 12.44 -7.86
C ASN A 47 -12.53 13.71 -8.56
N THR A 48 -12.23 13.85 -9.85
CA THR A 48 -12.75 14.93 -10.70
C THR A 48 -14.11 14.60 -11.30
N ASP A 49 -14.50 13.33 -11.29
CA ASP A 49 -15.82 12.86 -11.73
C ASP A 49 -16.81 12.87 -10.55
N ALA A 50 -17.80 13.76 -10.63
CA ALA A 50 -18.81 13.92 -9.59
C ALA A 50 -19.75 12.70 -9.47
N GLN A 51 -20.04 12.00 -10.58
CA GLN A 51 -20.90 10.81 -10.54
C GLN A 51 -20.21 9.69 -9.79
N ALA A 52 -18.91 9.50 -10.04
CA ALA A 52 -18.11 8.51 -9.32
C ALA A 52 -18.07 8.78 -7.80
N LEU A 53 -18.03 10.06 -7.38
CA LEU A 53 -18.06 10.44 -5.96
C LEU A 53 -19.40 10.10 -5.30
N THR A 54 -20.53 10.32 -5.98
CA THR A 54 -21.85 9.99 -5.41
C THR A 54 -22.05 8.51 -5.14
N MET A 55 -21.30 7.65 -5.82
CA MET A 55 -21.32 6.19 -5.64
C MET A 55 -20.31 5.70 -4.59
N SER A 56 -19.49 6.60 -4.02
CA SER A 56 -18.49 6.23 -3.02
C SER A 56 -19.14 5.90 -1.67
N LYS A 57 -18.55 4.93 -0.97
CA LYS A 57 -18.92 4.55 0.40
C LYS A 57 -18.06 5.23 1.46
N ALA A 58 -17.07 6.04 1.06
CA ALA A 58 -16.18 6.70 2.00
C ALA A 58 -16.87 7.86 2.72
N ASP A 59 -16.53 8.07 3.98
CA ASP A 59 -17.12 9.15 4.80
C ASP A 59 -16.67 10.55 4.35
N ARG A 60 -15.49 10.64 3.72
CA ARG A 60 -14.88 11.90 3.28
C ARG A 60 -14.64 11.87 1.79
N LEU A 61 -15.19 12.85 1.09
CA LEU A 61 -15.15 12.97 -0.36
C LEU A 61 -14.61 14.34 -0.74
N ILE A 62 -13.73 14.37 -1.74
CA ILE A 62 -13.15 15.59 -2.30
C ILE A 62 -13.45 15.63 -3.79
N GLN A 63 -14.18 16.65 -4.23
CA GLN A 63 -14.39 16.90 -5.64
C GLN A 63 -13.25 17.75 -6.20
N LEU A 64 -12.34 17.10 -6.92
CA LEU A 64 -11.17 17.75 -7.50
C LEU A 64 -11.55 18.60 -8.72
N GLY A 65 -10.98 19.80 -8.82
CA GLY A 65 -11.02 20.64 -10.01
C GLY A 65 -12.44 20.94 -10.50
N ALA A 66 -13.33 21.37 -9.59
CA ALA A 66 -14.70 21.75 -9.93
C ALA A 66 -14.73 22.87 -10.99
N HIS A 67 -13.74 23.78 -10.96
CA HIS A 67 -13.61 24.85 -11.95
C HIS A 67 -12.97 24.38 -13.26
N VAL A 68 -12.03 23.45 -13.21
CA VAL A 68 -11.26 22.99 -14.39
C VAL A 68 -12.01 21.93 -15.21
N THR A 69 -12.78 21.06 -14.54
CA THR A 69 -13.40 19.88 -15.17
C THR A 69 -14.92 19.94 -15.23
N GLU A 70 -15.53 20.92 -14.56
CA GLU A 70 -16.99 21.02 -14.38
C GLU A 70 -17.62 19.72 -13.80
N GLY A 71 -16.83 18.90 -13.11
CA GLY A 71 -17.26 17.61 -12.54
C GLY A 71 -17.35 16.45 -13.55
N LEU A 72 -16.86 16.62 -14.78
CA LEU A 72 -16.94 15.64 -15.86
C LEU A 72 -15.71 14.72 -15.98
N GLY A 73 -14.77 14.84 -15.05
CA GLY A 73 -13.54 14.06 -15.04
C GLY A 73 -12.39 14.67 -15.86
N ALA A 74 -11.19 14.07 -15.75
CA ALA A 74 -9.97 14.59 -16.36
C ALA A 74 -9.72 14.15 -17.82
N GLY A 75 -10.67 13.45 -18.46
CA GLY A 75 -10.57 13.05 -19.87
C GLY A 75 -9.31 12.27 -20.26
N SER A 76 -8.79 11.42 -19.35
CA SER A 76 -7.52 10.68 -19.52
C SER A 76 -6.27 11.57 -19.68
N GLN A 77 -6.32 12.83 -19.23
CA GLN A 77 -5.20 13.77 -19.26
C GLN A 77 -4.63 13.94 -17.84
N PRO A 78 -3.41 13.47 -17.56
CA PRO A 78 -2.79 13.61 -16.23
C PRO A 78 -2.59 15.06 -15.80
N GLU A 79 -2.26 15.95 -16.72
CA GLU A 79 -2.06 17.38 -16.40
C GLU A 79 -3.34 18.04 -15.87
N VAL A 80 -4.51 17.64 -16.40
CA VAL A 80 -5.81 18.09 -15.87
C VAL A 80 -6.04 17.55 -14.47
N GLY A 81 -5.72 16.27 -14.23
CA GLY A 81 -5.81 15.67 -12.89
C GLY A 81 -4.88 16.34 -11.88
N ARG A 82 -3.67 16.72 -12.30
CA ARG A 82 -2.70 17.45 -11.47
C ARG A 82 -3.21 18.84 -11.11
N ALA A 83 -3.61 19.63 -12.10
CA ALA A 83 -4.14 20.98 -11.87
C ALA A 83 -5.39 20.95 -10.96
N ALA A 84 -6.27 19.97 -11.16
CA ALA A 84 -7.45 19.77 -10.31
C ALA A 84 -7.10 19.44 -8.84
N ALA A 85 -6.00 18.72 -8.60
CA ALA A 85 -5.52 18.45 -7.25
C ALA A 85 -4.81 19.65 -6.62
N GLU A 86 -4.09 20.44 -7.40
CA GLU A 86 -3.43 21.67 -6.95
C GLU A 86 -4.45 22.76 -6.59
N GLU A 87 -5.57 22.83 -7.31
CA GLU A 87 -6.71 23.71 -6.98
C GLU A 87 -7.31 23.37 -5.60
N CYS A 88 -7.37 22.08 -5.24
CA CYS A 88 -7.96 21.60 -3.99
C CYS A 88 -6.92 21.25 -2.92
N ILE A 89 -5.72 21.83 -2.99
CA ILE A 89 -4.61 21.44 -2.11
C ILE A 89 -4.89 21.70 -0.62
N ASP A 90 -5.57 22.79 -0.30
CA ASP A 90 -5.92 23.15 1.08
C ASP A 90 -6.88 22.11 1.69
N GLU A 91 -7.87 21.67 0.92
CA GLU A 91 -8.82 20.63 1.34
C GLU A 91 -8.15 19.26 1.52
N ILE A 92 -7.24 18.89 0.61
CA ILE A 92 -6.42 17.68 0.74
C ILE A 92 -5.59 17.74 2.04
N VAL A 93 -4.96 18.87 2.31
CA VAL A 93 -4.15 19.13 3.50
C VAL A 93 -4.97 19.03 4.77
N ASP A 94 -6.19 19.55 4.78
CA ASP A 94 -7.10 19.49 5.92
C ASP A 94 -7.47 18.03 6.24
N HIS A 95 -7.76 17.23 5.21
CA HIS A 95 -8.06 15.80 5.38
C HIS A 95 -6.86 14.95 5.85
N LEU A 96 -5.64 15.43 5.63
CA LEU A 96 -4.39 14.81 6.12
C LEU A 96 -4.02 15.26 7.55
N SER A 97 -4.80 16.15 8.16
CA SER A 97 -4.48 16.69 9.48
C SER A 97 -4.61 15.62 10.58
N ASN A 98 -3.58 15.53 11.43
CA ASN A 98 -3.42 14.53 12.50
C ASN A 98 -3.27 13.08 12.01
N THR A 99 -2.96 12.89 10.73
CA THR A 99 -2.61 11.58 10.18
C THR A 99 -1.14 11.28 10.41
N HIS A 100 -0.83 10.06 10.87
CA HIS A 100 0.54 9.59 11.09
C HIS A 100 1.06 8.82 9.88
N MET A 101 0.17 8.10 9.21
CA MET A 101 0.46 7.31 8.01
C MET A 101 -0.64 7.50 6.96
N CYS A 102 -0.24 7.74 5.72
CA CYS A 102 -1.15 7.92 4.59
C CYS A 102 -0.87 6.89 3.51
N PHE A 103 -1.88 6.11 3.16
CA PHE A 103 -1.88 5.27 1.96
C PHE A 103 -2.50 6.04 0.81
N VAL A 104 -1.80 6.19 -0.31
CA VAL A 104 -2.34 6.80 -1.53
C VAL A 104 -2.55 5.68 -2.54
N THR A 105 -3.81 5.40 -2.87
CA THR A 105 -4.18 4.36 -3.83
C THR A 105 -4.80 4.93 -5.10
N ALA A 106 -4.34 4.45 -6.25
CA ALA A 106 -4.80 4.90 -7.55
C ALA A 106 -4.57 3.83 -8.63
N GLY A 107 -5.46 3.82 -9.63
CA GLY A 107 -5.22 3.11 -10.88
C GLY A 107 -4.48 4.02 -11.87
N MET A 108 -3.27 3.64 -12.25
CA MET A 108 -2.41 4.46 -13.10
C MET A 108 -2.76 4.32 -14.58
N GLY A 109 -2.46 5.35 -15.36
CA GLY A 109 -2.71 5.44 -16.80
C GLY A 109 -4.01 6.17 -17.16
N GLY A 110 -4.86 6.49 -16.19
CA GLY A 110 -5.96 7.45 -16.36
C GLY A 110 -5.50 8.91 -16.27
N GLY A 111 -6.44 9.85 -16.22
CA GLY A 111 -6.14 11.28 -16.01
C GLY A 111 -6.01 11.63 -14.52
N THR A 112 -7.09 11.45 -13.77
CA THR A 112 -7.18 11.85 -12.36
C THR A 112 -6.18 11.12 -11.47
N GLY A 113 -6.22 9.78 -11.44
CA GLY A 113 -5.31 8.99 -10.59
C GLY A 113 -3.84 9.29 -10.87
N THR A 114 -3.43 9.25 -12.14
CA THR A 114 -2.05 9.49 -12.57
C THR A 114 -1.56 10.90 -12.24
N GLY A 115 -2.40 11.93 -12.38
CA GLY A 115 -2.02 13.33 -12.17
C GLY A 115 -2.13 13.80 -10.73
N ALA A 116 -3.19 13.40 -10.04
CA ALA A 116 -3.52 13.86 -8.69
C ALA A 116 -2.82 13.07 -7.59
N ALA A 117 -2.57 11.77 -7.76
CA ALA A 117 -1.95 10.95 -6.72
C ALA A 117 -0.57 11.47 -6.28
N PRO A 118 0.34 11.91 -7.19
CA PRO A 118 1.60 12.52 -6.78
C PRO A 118 1.43 13.81 -5.96
N VAL A 119 0.40 14.62 -6.26
CA VAL A 119 0.11 15.86 -5.53
C VAL A 119 -0.33 15.55 -4.10
N VAL A 120 -1.25 14.60 -3.93
CA VAL A 120 -1.72 14.13 -2.61
C VAL A 120 -0.56 13.54 -1.80
N ALA A 121 0.25 12.68 -2.43
CA ALA A 121 1.42 12.07 -1.78
C ALA A 121 2.44 13.12 -1.32
N ARG A 122 2.74 14.10 -2.18
CA ARG A 122 3.65 15.20 -1.84
C ARG A 122 3.15 16.00 -0.65
N ALA A 123 1.86 16.36 -0.63
CA ALA A 123 1.25 17.08 0.48
C ALA A 123 1.35 16.32 1.81
N ALA A 124 1.15 15.00 1.78
CA ALA A 124 1.31 14.14 2.95
C ALA A 124 2.78 14.10 3.43
N ARG A 125 3.71 13.90 2.50
CA ARG A 125 5.15 13.80 2.81
C ARG A 125 5.72 15.11 3.36
N GLU A 126 5.32 16.26 2.82
CA GLU A 126 5.74 17.59 3.31
C GLU A 126 5.28 17.86 4.74
N LYS A 127 4.19 17.23 5.19
CA LYS A 127 3.74 17.26 6.59
C LYS A 127 4.44 16.26 7.50
N GLY A 128 5.40 15.49 6.98
CA GLY A 128 6.13 14.46 7.73
C GLY A 128 5.33 13.19 7.99
N ILE A 129 4.24 12.96 7.26
CA ILE A 129 3.40 11.76 7.33
C ILE A 129 4.11 10.63 6.57
N LEU A 130 4.17 9.43 7.16
CA LEU A 130 4.69 8.25 6.46
C LEU A 130 3.77 7.94 5.27
N THR A 131 4.26 8.15 4.06
CA THR A 131 3.43 8.12 2.85
C THR A 131 3.74 6.89 2.01
N VAL A 132 2.77 6.01 1.86
CA VAL A 132 2.89 4.77 1.08
C VAL A 132 1.96 4.84 -0.14
N GLY A 133 2.53 4.79 -1.34
CA GLY A 133 1.75 4.66 -2.56
C GLY A 133 1.43 3.19 -2.86
N VAL A 134 0.18 2.85 -3.13
CA VAL A 134 -0.24 1.50 -3.55
C VAL A 134 -1.04 1.63 -4.83
N VAL A 135 -0.39 1.38 -5.97
CA VAL A 135 -0.96 1.71 -7.29
C VAL A 135 -0.92 0.53 -8.25
N THR A 136 -1.87 0.51 -9.18
CA THR A 136 -1.93 -0.51 -10.23
C THR A 136 -1.45 0.02 -11.58
N LYS A 137 -0.73 -0.82 -12.34
CA LYS A 137 -0.49 -0.60 -13.77
C LYS A 137 -1.63 -1.20 -14.59
N PRO A 138 -2.02 -0.58 -15.72
CA PRO A 138 -3.09 -1.08 -16.57
C PRO A 138 -2.75 -2.43 -17.21
N PHE A 139 -3.76 -3.15 -17.68
CA PHE A 139 -3.55 -4.36 -18.47
C PHE A 139 -3.01 -4.03 -19.87
N HIS A 140 -2.30 -4.95 -20.51
CA HIS A 140 -1.78 -4.72 -21.87
C HIS A 140 -2.89 -4.46 -22.91
N PHE A 141 -4.07 -5.06 -22.73
CA PHE A 141 -5.20 -4.86 -23.64
C PHE A 141 -5.78 -3.44 -23.57
N GLU A 142 -5.53 -2.68 -22.50
CA GLU A 142 -6.00 -1.29 -22.37
C GLU A 142 -5.21 -0.31 -23.26
N GLY A 143 -4.13 -0.80 -23.87
CA GLY A 143 -3.37 -0.10 -24.89
C GLY A 143 -2.07 0.54 -24.38
N GLN A 144 -1.10 0.63 -25.28
CA GLN A 144 0.25 1.12 -25.01
C GLN A 144 0.28 2.57 -24.51
N ARG A 145 -0.64 3.43 -25.00
CA ARG A 145 -0.73 4.82 -24.53
C ARG A 145 -1.06 4.91 -23.04
N ARG A 146 -1.96 4.04 -22.56
CA ARG A 146 -2.35 4.00 -21.14
C ARG A 146 -1.19 3.52 -20.28
N MET A 147 -0.48 2.48 -20.73
CA MET A 147 0.73 1.97 -20.06
C MET A 147 1.82 3.03 -19.96
N LYS A 148 2.16 3.72 -21.05
CA LYS A 148 3.17 4.79 -21.05
C LYS A 148 2.81 5.92 -20.08
N THR A 149 1.52 6.27 -20.02
CA THR A 149 1.00 7.28 -19.09
C THR A 149 1.13 6.81 -17.64
N ALA A 150 0.87 5.52 -17.38
CA ALA A 150 1.03 4.92 -16.07
C ALA A 150 2.48 4.94 -15.61
N ASP A 151 3.42 4.54 -16.47
CA ASP A 151 4.85 4.52 -16.15
C ASP A 151 5.36 5.93 -15.77
N LEU A 152 5.03 6.95 -16.55
CA LEU A 152 5.39 8.35 -16.24
C LEU A 152 4.78 8.83 -14.91
N GLY A 153 3.52 8.48 -14.63
CA GLY A 153 2.89 8.83 -13.36
C GLY A 153 3.50 8.11 -12.16
N ILE A 154 3.94 6.86 -12.34
CA ILE A 154 4.61 6.06 -11.30
C ILE A 154 5.98 6.66 -10.97
N GLU A 155 6.73 7.10 -11.98
CA GLU A 155 8.01 7.80 -11.79
C GLU A 155 7.83 9.08 -10.97
N GLU A 156 6.80 9.88 -11.26
CA GLU A 156 6.53 11.09 -10.46
C GLU A 156 6.01 10.77 -9.06
N LEU A 157 5.15 9.77 -8.92
CA LEU A 157 4.65 9.35 -7.62
C LEU A 157 5.79 8.83 -6.72
N GLN A 158 6.76 8.09 -7.28
CA GLN A 158 7.91 7.56 -6.56
C GLN A 158 8.73 8.66 -5.88
N LYS A 159 8.84 9.84 -6.49
CA LYS A 159 9.53 10.99 -5.89
C LYS A 159 8.76 11.59 -4.71
N CYS A 160 7.46 11.34 -4.63
CA CYS A 160 6.55 11.96 -3.67
C CYS A 160 6.19 11.05 -2.49
N VAL A 161 6.54 9.77 -2.52
CA VAL A 161 6.23 8.79 -1.45
C VAL A 161 7.50 8.29 -0.75
N ASP A 162 7.34 7.74 0.45
CA ASP A 162 8.43 7.04 1.15
C ASP A 162 8.62 5.62 0.59
N THR A 163 7.52 4.92 0.34
CA THR A 163 7.47 3.60 -0.28
C THR A 163 6.38 3.55 -1.36
N LEU A 164 6.67 2.92 -2.49
CA LEU A 164 5.75 2.73 -3.60
C LEU A 164 5.58 1.24 -3.92
N ILE A 165 4.40 0.70 -3.63
CA ILE A 165 3.98 -0.64 -4.04
C ILE A 165 3.32 -0.53 -5.41
N VAL A 166 3.92 -1.17 -6.41
CA VAL A 166 3.40 -1.18 -7.79
C VAL A 166 2.86 -2.56 -8.12
N ILE A 167 1.58 -2.62 -8.44
CA ILE A 167 0.87 -3.86 -8.77
C ILE A 167 0.65 -3.91 -10.29
N PRO A 168 1.37 -4.75 -11.03
CA PRO A 168 1.12 -4.94 -12.45
C PRO A 168 -0.15 -5.78 -12.65
N ASN A 169 -1.24 -5.18 -13.14
CA ASN A 169 -2.48 -5.92 -13.40
C ASN A 169 -2.26 -7.10 -14.37
N GLN A 170 -1.26 -7.02 -15.24
CA GLN A 170 -0.90 -8.12 -16.12
C GLN A 170 -0.55 -9.41 -15.36
N ASN A 171 0.02 -9.32 -14.16
CA ASN A 171 0.39 -10.50 -13.36
C ASN A 171 -0.84 -11.20 -12.77
N LEU A 172 -1.98 -10.51 -12.66
CA LEU A 172 -3.25 -11.11 -12.24
C LEU A 172 -3.74 -12.17 -13.21
N PHE A 173 -3.36 -12.10 -14.50
CA PHE A 173 -3.65 -13.17 -15.46
C PHE A 173 -2.98 -14.51 -15.12
N ARG A 174 -1.87 -14.49 -14.37
CA ARG A 174 -1.21 -15.73 -13.92
C ARG A 174 -1.99 -16.41 -12.80
N LEU A 175 -2.90 -15.67 -12.16
CA LEU A 175 -3.82 -16.13 -11.13
C LEU A 175 -5.23 -16.43 -11.70
N ALA A 176 -5.52 -15.94 -12.91
CA ALA A 176 -6.82 -16.10 -13.57
C ALA A 176 -6.87 -17.36 -14.45
N ASN A 177 -8.09 -17.86 -14.70
CA ASN A 177 -8.37 -18.95 -15.63
C ASN A 177 -9.18 -18.45 -16.84
N ASP A 178 -9.43 -19.34 -17.80
CA ASP A 178 -10.18 -19.06 -19.05
C ASP A 178 -11.65 -18.63 -18.83
N LYS A 179 -12.17 -18.79 -17.62
CA LYS A 179 -13.53 -18.38 -17.22
C LYS A 179 -13.57 -17.04 -16.49
N THR A 180 -12.43 -16.46 -16.16
CA THR A 180 -12.36 -15.22 -15.38
C THR A 180 -12.90 -14.07 -16.23
N THR A 181 -13.95 -13.41 -15.75
CA THR A 181 -14.55 -12.30 -16.48
C THR A 181 -13.73 -11.02 -16.30
N PHE A 182 -14.02 -10.02 -17.13
CA PHE A 182 -13.41 -8.71 -16.99
C PHE A 182 -13.68 -8.07 -15.62
N ALA A 183 -14.90 -8.23 -15.10
CA ALA A 183 -15.27 -7.72 -13.79
C ALA A 183 -14.46 -8.40 -12.68
N ASP A 184 -14.28 -9.72 -12.79
CA ASP A 184 -13.49 -10.49 -11.82
C ASP A 184 -12.02 -10.07 -11.83
N ALA A 185 -11.45 -9.77 -13.00
CA ALA A 185 -10.06 -9.32 -13.10
C ALA A 185 -9.80 -7.98 -12.38
N PHE A 186 -10.75 -7.03 -12.45
CA PHE A 186 -10.67 -5.79 -11.68
C PHE A 186 -10.92 -6.01 -10.19
N ALA A 187 -11.85 -6.89 -9.83
CA ALA A 187 -12.06 -7.28 -8.44
C ALA A 187 -10.80 -7.93 -7.83
N MET A 188 -10.06 -8.72 -8.62
CA MET A 188 -8.76 -9.26 -8.21
C MET A 188 -7.74 -8.14 -7.98
N ALA A 189 -7.69 -7.11 -8.83
CA ALA A 189 -6.81 -5.96 -8.62
C ALA A 189 -7.17 -5.20 -7.35
N ASP A 190 -8.46 -4.97 -7.10
CA ASP A 190 -8.97 -4.33 -5.88
C ASP A 190 -8.66 -5.16 -4.63
N GLN A 191 -8.69 -6.50 -4.75
CA GLN A 191 -8.30 -7.40 -3.66
C GLN A 191 -6.81 -7.32 -3.35
N VAL A 192 -5.95 -7.19 -4.37
CA VAL A 192 -4.51 -7.00 -4.15
C VAL A 192 -4.21 -5.64 -3.53
N LEU A 193 -4.93 -4.59 -3.96
CA LEU A 193 -4.84 -3.27 -3.32
C LEU A 193 -5.28 -3.32 -1.84
N TYR A 194 -6.38 -4.02 -1.56
CA TYR A 194 -6.82 -4.31 -0.19
C TYR A 194 -5.72 -5.00 0.61
N SER A 195 -5.16 -6.11 0.12
CA SER A 195 -4.09 -6.84 0.81
C SER A 195 -2.86 -5.97 1.06
N GLY A 196 -2.53 -5.05 0.14
CA GLY A 196 -1.42 -4.09 0.27
C GLY A 196 -1.57 -3.16 1.46
N VAL A 197 -2.79 -2.65 1.67
CA VAL A 197 -3.10 -1.78 2.81
C VAL A 197 -3.30 -2.61 4.07
N ALA A 198 -4.12 -3.66 4.00
CA ALA A 198 -4.49 -4.52 5.11
C ALA A 198 -3.28 -5.17 5.80
N CYS A 199 -2.30 -5.64 5.02
CA CYS A 199 -1.07 -6.25 5.53
C CYS A 199 -0.36 -5.37 6.55
N ILE A 200 -0.30 -4.06 6.31
CA ILE A 200 0.40 -3.11 7.18
C ILE A 200 -0.52 -2.59 8.28
N THR A 201 -1.79 -2.32 7.96
CA THR A 201 -2.74 -1.77 8.94
C THR A 201 -3.11 -2.80 10.01
N ASP A 202 -3.25 -4.07 9.65
CA ASP A 202 -3.64 -5.12 10.58
C ASP A 202 -2.57 -5.32 11.67
N LEU A 203 -1.29 -5.21 11.31
CA LEU A 203 -0.16 -5.30 12.25
C LEU A 203 -0.13 -4.18 13.30
N MET A 204 -0.80 -3.06 13.01
CA MET A 204 -0.80 -1.87 13.88
C MET A 204 -2.11 -1.72 14.65
N VAL A 205 -3.23 -2.17 14.09
CA VAL A 205 -4.58 -1.93 14.60
C VAL A 205 -5.14 -3.15 15.34
N LYS A 206 -4.91 -4.36 14.84
CA LYS A 206 -5.41 -5.59 15.45
C LYS A 206 -4.49 -6.01 16.59
N GLU A 207 -5.08 -6.58 17.64
CA GLU A 207 -4.29 -7.22 18.69
C GLU A 207 -3.65 -8.50 18.14
N GLY A 208 -2.32 -8.56 18.19
CA GLY A 208 -1.53 -9.70 17.75
C GLY A 208 -0.73 -10.36 18.86
N LEU A 209 -0.22 -11.55 18.54
CA LEU A 209 0.81 -12.26 19.33
C LEU A 209 2.10 -11.45 19.41
N ILE A 210 2.47 -10.86 18.29
CA ILE A 210 3.65 -10.01 18.13
C ILE A 210 3.16 -8.70 17.56
N ASN A 211 2.83 -7.77 18.46
CA ASN A 211 2.46 -6.41 18.08
C ASN A 211 3.72 -5.65 17.66
N LEU A 212 3.61 -4.96 16.53
CA LEU A 212 4.66 -4.07 16.05
C LEU A 212 4.29 -2.64 16.41
N ASP A 213 5.29 -1.86 16.80
CA ASP A 213 5.06 -0.43 17.00
C ASP A 213 5.12 0.32 15.66
N PHE A 214 4.58 1.53 15.65
CA PHE A 214 4.62 2.36 14.44
C PHE A 214 6.05 2.77 14.05
N ALA A 215 6.98 2.83 15.02
CA ALA A 215 8.35 3.22 14.76
C ALA A 215 9.10 2.14 13.97
N ASP A 216 8.84 0.86 14.26
CA ASP A 216 9.35 -0.30 13.53
C ASP A 216 8.90 -0.24 12.07
N VAL A 217 7.59 -0.15 11.83
CA VAL A 217 7.02 -0.03 10.46
C VAL A 217 7.60 1.19 9.73
N ARG A 218 7.68 2.34 10.41
CA ARG A 218 8.26 3.56 9.85
C ARG A 218 9.74 3.37 9.52
N SER A 219 10.52 2.64 10.32
CA SER A 219 11.94 2.43 10.09
C SER A 219 12.23 1.62 8.82
N VAL A 220 11.36 0.65 8.50
CA VAL A 220 11.51 -0.19 7.30
C VAL A 220 10.88 0.43 6.07
N MET A 221 9.85 1.26 6.19
CA MET A 221 9.15 1.82 5.01
C MET A 221 9.57 3.24 4.63
N ARG A 222 10.36 3.93 5.46
CA ARG A 222 10.77 5.31 5.18
C ARG A 222 11.87 5.37 4.13
N GLU A 223 11.66 6.16 3.07
CA GLU A 223 12.64 6.42 1.99
C GLU A 223 13.20 5.15 1.30
N MET A 224 12.39 4.11 1.18
CA MET A 224 12.79 2.86 0.53
C MET A 224 12.50 2.83 -0.98
N GLY A 225 11.70 3.75 -1.49
CA GLY A 225 11.37 3.78 -2.92
C GLY A 225 10.46 2.62 -3.29
N LYS A 226 10.80 1.82 -4.30
CA LYS A 226 9.90 0.76 -4.77
C LYS A 226 9.85 -0.42 -3.80
N ALA A 227 8.65 -0.99 -3.71
CA ALA A 227 8.33 -2.16 -2.93
C ALA A 227 7.43 -3.11 -3.72
N MET A 228 7.44 -4.38 -3.32
CA MET A 228 6.61 -5.43 -3.89
C MET A 228 5.97 -6.23 -2.77
N MET A 229 4.82 -6.84 -3.06
CA MET A 229 4.07 -7.61 -2.07
C MET A 229 3.69 -8.98 -2.63
N GLY A 230 3.80 -10.01 -1.79
CA GLY A 230 3.25 -11.33 -2.03
C GLY A 230 2.44 -11.80 -0.84
N THR A 231 1.34 -12.50 -1.12
CA THR A 231 0.49 -13.11 -0.09
C THR A 231 0.26 -14.58 -0.43
N GLY A 232 0.31 -15.43 0.57
CA GLY A 232 0.01 -16.86 0.48
C GLY A 232 -0.93 -17.28 1.59
N GLU A 233 -1.79 -18.25 1.30
CA GLU A 233 -2.71 -18.86 2.26
C GLU A 233 -2.61 -20.37 2.16
N ALA A 234 -2.61 -21.04 3.31
CA ALA A 234 -2.68 -22.50 3.36
C ALA A 234 -3.38 -22.99 4.63
N SER A 235 -3.85 -24.23 4.58
CA SER A 235 -4.60 -24.90 5.65
C SER A 235 -4.14 -26.35 5.80
N GLY A 236 -4.36 -26.95 6.97
CA GLY A 236 -3.98 -28.33 7.25
C GLY A 236 -2.57 -28.49 7.82
N GLU A 237 -2.01 -29.70 7.71
CA GLU A 237 -0.67 -30.03 8.23
C GLU A 237 0.41 -29.35 7.38
N GLY A 238 1.40 -28.71 8.02
CA GLY A 238 2.44 -27.96 7.30
C GLY A 238 1.97 -26.67 6.64
N ARG A 239 0.80 -26.14 7.05
CA ARG A 239 0.22 -24.91 6.49
C ARG A 239 1.13 -23.68 6.61
N ALA A 240 1.97 -23.59 7.63
CA ALA A 240 2.92 -22.49 7.78
C ALA A 240 3.92 -22.41 6.62
N MET A 241 4.59 -23.53 6.32
CA MET A 241 5.52 -23.64 5.19
C MET A 241 4.83 -23.42 3.86
N ALA A 242 3.68 -24.06 3.64
CA ALA A 242 2.94 -23.93 2.40
C ALA A 242 2.48 -22.47 2.16
N ALA A 243 2.03 -21.77 3.19
CA ALA A 243 1.63 -20.36 3.08
C ALA A 243 2.85 -19.46 2.82
N ALA A 244 3.98 -19.70 3.48
CA ALA A 244 5.22 -18.96 3.25
C ALA A 244 5.75 -19.16 1.80
N GLU A 245 5.77 -20.40 1.31
CA GLU A 245 6.17 -20.71 -0.07
C GLU A 245 5.22 -20.08 -1.09
N ALA A 246 3.90 -20.12 -0.84
CA ALA A 246 2.92 -19.47 -1.68
C ALA A 246 3.09 -17.94 -1.70
N ALA A 247 3.47 -17.33 -0.57
CA ALA A 247 3.73 -15.90 -0.48
C ALA A 247 4.97 -15.52 -1.30
N ILE A 248 6.05 -16.29 -1.22
CA ILE A 248 7.31 -16.07 -1.96
C ILE A 248 7.12 -16.30 -3.45
N ALA A 249 6.42 -17.38 -3.83
CA ALA A 249 6.14 -17.75 -5.22
C ALA A 249 5.00 -16.92 -5.85
N ASN A 250 4.49 -15.91 -5.14
CA ASN A 250 3.37 -15.11 -5.61
C ASN A 250 3.78 -14.35 -6.89
N PRO A 251 2.99 -14.38 -7.98
CA PRO A 251 3.28 -13.68 -9.23
C PRO A 251 3.48 -12.17 -9.13
N LEU A 252 3.07 -11.56 -8.01
CA LEU A 252 3.25 -10.15 -7.72
C LEU A 252 4.61 -9.83 -7.10
N LEU A 253 5.34 -10.84 -6.64
CA LEU A 253 6.76 -10.77 -6.28
C LEU A 253 7.60 -11.29 -7.43
N ASP A 254 8.71 -10.61 -7.70
CA ASP A 254 9.76 -11.10 -8.59
C ASP A 254 10.86 -11.71 -7.73
N GLU A 255 11.27 -12.95 -8.02
CA GLU A 255 12.31 -13.68 -7.28
C GLU A 255 13.64 -12.88 -7.22
N THR A 256 13.96 -12.17 -8.30
CA THR A 256 15.17 -11.33 -8.39
C THR A 256 15.13 -10.15 -7.41
N SER A 257 13.91 -9.72 -7.06
CA SER A 257 13.65 -8.56 -6.23
C SER A 257 13.73 -8.86 -4.73
N MET A 258 13.44 -10.09 -4.31
CA MET A 258 13.51 -10.51 -2.91
C MET A 258 14.96 -10.53 -2.38
N LYS A 259 15.89 -11.03 -3.18
CA LYS A 259 17.32 -11.08 -2.80
C LYS A 259 17.98 -9.71 -2.70
N GLY A 260 17.43 -8.70 -3.38
CA GLY A 260 17.94 -7.32 -3.36
C GLY A 260 17.24 -6.40 -2.34
N ALA A 261 16.24 -6.89 -1.62
CA ALA A 261 15.45 -6.09 -0.69
C ALA A 261 16.28 -5.73 0.56
N LYS A 262 16.27 -4.44 0.94
CA LYS A 262 16.98 -3.95 2.13
C LYS A 262 16.12 -4.01 3.39
N GLY A 263 14.81 -4.05 3.23
CA GLY A 263 13.85 -4.13 4.31
C GLY A 263 12.74 -5.09 3.95
N LEU A 264 12.32 -5.89 4.92
CA LEU A 264 11.29 -6.89 4.75
C LEU A 264 10.29 -6.80 5.90
N LEU A 265 9.01 -6.69 5.56
CA LEU A 265 7.92 -6.78 6.52
C LEU A 265 7.17 -8.08 6.26
N ILE A 266 7.13 -8.94 7.28
CA ILE A 266 6.41 -10.21 7.28
C ILE A 266 5.22 -10.07 8.21
N SER A 267 4.02 -10.27 7.67
CA SER A 267 2.76 -10.30 8.40
C SER A 267 2.22 -11.73 8.36
N ILE A 268 2.09 -12.35 9.53
CA ILE A 268 1.49 -13.67 9.68
C ILE A 268 0.14 -13.49 10.36
N THR A 269 -0.92 -13.98 9.73
CA THR A 269 -2.28 -13.91 10.29
C THR A 269 -2.89 -15.29 10.29
N GLY A 270 -3.49 -15.70 11.41
CA GLY A 270 -4.17 -16.98 11.54
C GLY A 270 -5.18 -16.98 12.68
N GLY A 271 -5.92 -18.08 12.83
CA GLY A 271 -6.85 -18.26 13.94
C GLY A 271 -6.16 -18.36 15.31
N ARG A 272 -6.97 -18.52 16.36
CA ARG A 272 -6.47 -18.73 17.73
C ARG A 272 -5.70 -20.04 17.91
N ASP A 273 -5.76 -20.91 16.91
CA ASP A 273 -5.01 -22.15 16.78
C ASP A 273 -3.59 -21.95 16.21
N LEU A 274 -3.20 -20.71 15.87
CA LEU A 274 -1.84 -20.38 15.41
C LEU A 274 -0.82 -20.63 16.52
N THR A 275 0.17 -21.47 16.24
CA THR A 275 1.22 -21.84 17.20
C THR A 275 2.51 -21.06 16.96
N LEU A 276 3.34 -20.93 18.01
CA LEU A 276 4.66 -20.31 17.89
C LEU A 276 5.58 -21.04 16.90
N PHE A 277 5.47 -22.38 16.83
CA PHE A 277 6.25 -23.19 15.89
C PHE A 277 5.92 -22.86 14.44
N GLU A 278 4.63 -22.69 14.12
CA GLU A 278 4.19 -22.30 12.78
C GLU A 278 4.67 -20.90 12.40
N VAL A 279 4.66 -19.96 13.35
CA VAL A 279 5.19 -18.60 13.15
C VAL A 279 6.69 -18.63 12.87
N ASP A 280 7.46 -19.39 13.66
CA ASP A 280 8.91 -19.52 13.49
C ASP A 280 9.30 -20.23 12.17
N GLU A 281 8.55 -21.27 11.81
CA GLU A 281 8.76 -22.04 10.58
C GLU A 281 8.53 -21.16 9.33
N ALA A 282 7.40 -20.45 9.28
CA ALA A 282 7.11 -19.51 8.18
C ALA A 282 8.13 -18.37 8.09
N ALA A 283 8.51 -17.79 9.23
CA ALA A 283 9.49 -16.69 9.27
C ALA A 283 10.89 -17.15 8.84
N THR A 284 11.32 -18.35 9.25
CA THR A 284 12.61 -18.93 8.87
C THR A 284 12.67 -19.18 7.37
N ARG A 285 11.63 -19.78 6.80
CA ARG A 285 11.55 -20.05 5.36
C ARG A 285 11.66 -18.79 4.50
N ILE A 286 11.01 -17.70 4.91
CA ILE A 286 11.10 -16.41 4.21
C ILE A 286 12.49 -15.79 4.37
N ARG A 287 13.10 -15.92 5.55
CA ARG A 287 14.44 -15.39 5.84
C ARG A 287 15.51 -16.01 4.95
N GLU A 288 15.34 -17.26 4.53
CA GLU A 288 16.27 -17.94 3.62
C GLU A 288 16.33 -17.36 2.20
N GLU A 289 15.29 -16.62 1.77
CA GLU A 289 15.20 -16.03 0.43
C GLU A 289 15.68 -14.58 0.33
N VAL A 290 15.96 -13.94 1.48
CA VAL A 290 16.37 -12.54 1.56
C VAL A 290 17.83 -12.40 1.99
N ASP A 291 18.39 -11.21 1.77
CA ASP A 291 19.75 -10.91 2.20
C ASP A 291 19.89 -10.99 3.73
N GLN A 292 21.02 -11.49 4.21
CA GLN A 292 21.30 -11.62 5.65
C GLN A 292 21.43 -10.26 6.35
N GLU A 293 21.75 -9.20 5.60
CA GLU A 293 21.82 -7.82 6.10
C GLU A 293 20.49 -7.07 5.98
N ALA A 294 19.44 -7.71 5.43
CA ALA A 294 18.13 -7.07 5.32
C ALA A 294 17.49 -6.85 6.70
N ASN A 295 16.90 -5.66 6.90
CA ASN A 295 16.15 -5.39 8.12
C ASN A 295 14.78 -6.08 8.06
N ILE A 296 14.60 -7.15 8.85
CA ILE A 296 13.38 -7.96 8.85
C ILE A 296 12.52 -7.63 10.06
N ILE A 297 11.29 -7.22 9.79
CA ILE A 297 10.24 -7.03 10.79
C ILE A 297 9.22 -8.15 10.65
N LEU A 298 8.95 -8.85 11.74
CA LEU A 298 7.95 -9.91 11.83
C LEU A 298 6.81 -9.47 12.74
N GLY A 299 5.59 -9.50 12.23
CA GLY A 299 4.38 -9.31 13.00
C GLY A 299 3.45 -10.53 12.88
N ALA A 300 2.75 -10.84 13.95
CA ALA A 300 1.83 -11.97 14.00
C ALA A 300 0.51 -11.54 14.65
N THR A 301 -0.60 -11.65 13.92
CA THR A 301 -1.93 -11.21 14.35
C THR A 301 -2.94 -12.35 14.31
N PHE A 302 -3.97 -12.25 15.15
CA PHE A 302 -5.08 -13.21 15.13
C PHE A 302 -6.25 -12.69 14.30
N ASP A 303 -6.88 -13.60 13.56
CA ASP A 303 -8.14 -13.36 12.87
C ASP A 303 -9.05 -14.58 13.05
N GLU A 304 -10.21 -14.37 13.69
CA GLU A 304 -11.16 -15.46 13.99
C GLU A 304 -11.75 -16.07 12.72
N ASP A 305 -11.81 -15.30 11.62
CA ASP A 305 -12.29 -15.78 10.33
C ASP A 305 -11.29 -16.75 9.65
N LEU A 306 -10.06 -16.87 10.18
CA LEU A 306 -8.99 -17.72 9.66
C LEU A 306 -8.70 -18.94 10.55
N GLU A 307 -9.65 -19.40 11.37
CA GLU A 307 -9.47 -20.64 12.13
C GLU A 307 -9.18 -21.84 11.19
N GLY A 308 -8.05 -22.52 11.42
CA GLY A 308 -7.59 -23.59 10.53
C GLY A 308 -6.75 -23.14 9.33
N VAL A 309 -6.63 -21.83 9.06
CA VAL A 309 -5.90 -21.25 7.92
C VAL A 309 -4.79 -20.32 8.42
N ILE A 310 -3.62 -20.37 7.77
CA ILE A 310 -2.56 -19.38 7.95
C ILE A 310 -2.43 -18.57 6.67
N ARG A 311 -2.46 -17.24 6.81
CA ARG A 311 -2.13 -16.27 5.78
C ARG A 311 -0.78 -15.66 6.09
N VAL A 312 0.13 -15.69 5.12
CA VAL A 312 1.44 -15.05 5.21
C VAL A 312 1.51 -13.98 4.13
N SER A 313 1.80 -12.74 4.51
CA SER A 313 2.03 -11.63 3.60
C SER A 313 3.42 -11.07 3.79
N VAL A 314 4.10 -10.80 2.68
CA VAL A 314 5.48 -10.33 2.65
C VAL A 314 5.52 -9.05 1.83
N VAL A 315 6.07 -7.99 2.41
CA VAL A 315 6.33 -6.72 1.73
C VAL A 315 7.85 -6.50 1.71
N ALA A 316 8.41 -6.60 0.51
CA ALA A 316 9.83 -6.34 0.27
C ALA A 316 10.01 -4.88 -0.15
N THR A 317 10.95 -4.18 0.46
CA THR A 317 11.22 -2.75 0.26
C THR A 317 12.69 -2.51 -0.07
N GLY A 318 13.00 -1.41 -0.78
CA GLY A 318 14.38 -1.06 -1.10
C GLY A 318 14.98 -1.84 -2.28
N ILE A 319 14.12 -2.40 -3.13
CA ILE A 319 14.44 -3.33 -4.22
C ILE A 319 15.21 -2.65 -5.37
N ASP A 320 15.05 -1.33 -5.52
CA ASP A 320 15.51 -0.61 -6.71
C ASP A 320 16.68 0.35 -6.45
N LYS A 321 17.45 0.15 -5.38
CA LYS A 321 18.80 0.75 -5.28
C LYS A 321 19.79 -0.07 -6.12
N SER A 322 19.40 -0.35 -7.36
CA SER A 322 20.31 -0.80 -8.42
C SER A 322 21.42 0.25 -8.57
N ALA A 323 22.66 -0.23 -8.69
CA ALA A 323 23.92 0.51 -8.65
C ALA A 323 24.10 1.66 -9.66
N ALA A 324 23.06 2.03 -10.44
CA ALA A 324 23.10 3.12 -11.40
C ALA A 324 23.05 4.52 -10.76
N GLU A 325 22.37 4.71 -9.62
CA GLU A 325 22.27 6.04 -8.99
C GLU A 325 23.44 6.37 -8.05
N ILE A 326 24.16 5.36 -7.53
CA ILE A 326 25.35 5.56 -6.69
C ILE A 326 26.54 6.09 -7.53
N ALA A 327 26.54 5.86 -8.84
CA ALA A 327 27.57 6.35 -9.76
C ALA A 327 27.39 7.82 -10.20
N ALA A 328 26.30 8.48 -9.81
CA ALA A 328 25.96 9.84 -10.27
C ALA A 328 26.10 10.94 -9.20
N ALA A 329 26.90 10.72 -8.15
CA ALA A 329 27.34 11.84 -7.30
C ALA A 329 28.50 12.58 -8.01
N PRO A 330 28.35 13.85 -8.43
CA PRO A 330 29.47 14.59 -8.98
C PRO A 330 30.44 14.90 -7.84
N ILE A 331 31.67 14.40 -7.97
CA ILE A 331 32.80 14.86 -7.16
C ILE A 331 32.99 16.35 -7.48
N ALA A 332 32.53 17.22 -6.58
CA ALA A 332 32.81 18.64 -6.64
C ALA A 332 34.32 18.85 -6.38
N ILE A 333 35.09 18.91 -7.46
CA ILE A 333 36.48 19.35 -7.42
C ILE A 333 36.47 20.83 -7.02
N ARG A 334 36.76 21.12 -5.75
CA ARG A 334 37.11 22.47 -5.31
C ARG A 334 38.47 22.82 -5.91
N THR A 335 38.49 23.71 -6.89
CA THR A 335 39.72 24.39 -7.32
C THR A 335 40.08 25.45 -6.29
N ALA A 336 41.35 25.42 -5.86
CA ALA A 336 41.99 26.40 -4.97
C ALA A 336 42.15 27.77 -5.62
#